data_AF-A0A7Y9RV37-F1
#
_entry.id   AF-A0A7Y9RV37-F1
#
_cell.length_a   1.000
_cell.length_b   1.000
_cell.length_c   1.000
_cell.angle_alpha   90.00
_cell.angle_beta   90.00
_cell.angle_gamma   90.00
#
_symmetry.space_group_name_H-M   'P 1'
#
loop_
_entity.id
_entity.type
_entity.pdbx_description
1 polymer ?
#
loop_
_entity_poly.entity_id
_entity_poly.type
_entity_poly.pdbx_seq_one_letter_code
_entity_poly.pdbx_strand_id
1 'polypeptide(L)' 'MHDQFDVSLEDRDLLVEVELTTNLIIAASEAEEHLTPQQIDEILGVTRPADG' A
#
# COMPACT_ATOMS: atom_id res chain seq x y z
N MET A 1 -26.32 -13.72 -10.98
CA MET A 1 -25.80 -12.80 -9.95
C MET A 1 -24.33 -12.67 -10.26
N HIS A 2 -23.89 -11.52 -10.78
CA HIS A 2 -22.46 -11.27 -10.97
C HIS A 2 -21.88 -11.14 -9.57
N ASP A 3 -21.04 -12.09 -9.16
CA ASP A 3 -20.25 -11.98 -7.95
C ASP A 3 -19.35 -10.74 -8.14
N GLN A 4 -19.74 -9.63 -7.53
CA GLN A 4 -18.93 -8.40 -7.47
C GLN A 4 -17.56 -8.63 -6.77
N PHE A 5 -17.38 -9.83 -6.20
CA PHE A 5 -16.16 -10.33 -5.57
C PHE A 5 -15.45 -11.41 -6.42
N ASP A 6 -15.99 -11.77 -7.60
CA ASP A 6 -15.32 -12.57 -8.64
C ASP A 6 -14.54 -11.63 -9.58
N VAL A 7 -13.95 -10.59 -9.00
CA VAL A 7 -12.76 -9.94 -9.54
C VAL A 7 -11.72 -11.04 -9.44
N SER A 8 -11.58 -11.79 -10.53
CA SER A 8 -10.60 -12.85 -10.62
C SER A 8 -9.25 -12.32 -10.13
N LEU A 9 -8.36 -13.22 -9.72
CA LEU A 9 -6.95 -12.98 -9.39
C LEU A 9 -6.11 -12.22 -10.47
N GLU A 10 -6.76 -11.47 -11.37
CA GLU A 10 -6.29 -10.82 -12.60
C GLU A 10 -5.60 -9.48 -12.33
N ASP A 11 -6.06 -8.66 -11.38
CA ASP A 11 -5.38 -7.39 -11.07
C ASP A 11 -4.49 -7.55 -9.84
N ARG A 12 -3.39 -8.29 -10.03
CA ARG A 12 -2.31 -8.39 -9.04
C ARG A 12 -1.81 -7.02 -8.61
N ASP A 13 -1.79 -6.05 -9.52
CA ASP A 13 -1.39 -4.68 -9.21
C ASP A 13 -2.38 -4.02 -8.25
N LEU A 14 -3.70 -4.19 -8.45
CA LEU A 14 -4.71 -3.69 -7.53
C LEU A 14 -4.62 -4.35 -6.14
N LEU A 15 -4.38 -5.67 -6.09
CA LEU A 15 -4.19 -6.37 -4.82
C LEU A 15 -2.97 -5.85 -4.06
N VAL A 16 -1.88 -5.57 -4.77
CA VAL A 16 -0.68 -4.95 -4.20
C VAL A 16 -0.99 -3.54 -3.67
N GLU A 17 -1.73 -2.71 -4.42
CA GLU A 17 -2.14 -1.37 -3.95
C GLU A 17 -2.98 -1.42 -2.67
N VAL A 18 -3.93 -2.35 -2.61
CA VAL A 18 -4.78 -2.56 -1.42
C VAL A 18 -3.96 -3.01 -0.22
N GLU A 19 -3.02 -3.93 -0.42
CA GLU A 19 -2.10 -4.40 0.63
C GLU A 19 -1.23 -3.25 1.15
N LEU A 20 -0.61 -2.47 0.27
CA LEU A 20 0.23 -1.32 0.63
C LEU A 20 -0.56 -0.27 1.43
N THR A 21 -1.77 0.04 0.97
CA THR A 21 -2.66 0.99 1.66
C THR A 21 -3.08 0.47 3.03
N THR A 22 -3.35 -0.83 3.14
CA THR A 22 -3.69 -1.47 4.41
C THR A 22 -2.52 -1.41 5.39
N ASN A 23 -1.31 -1.72 4.94
CA ASN A 23 -0.10 -1.64 5.75
C ASN A 23 0.16 -0.21 6.23
N LEU A 24 -0.09 0.81 5.39
CA LEU A 24 0.04 2.22 5.78
C LEU A 24 -0.97 2.61 6.87
N ILE A 25 -2.24 2.19 6.74
CA ILE A 25 -3.28 2.47 7.74
C ILE A 25 -2.92 1.85 9.08
N ILE A 26 -2.46 0.60 9.08
CA ILE A 26 -2.03 -0.11 10.30
C ILE A 26 -0.85 0.63 10.94
N ALA A 27 0.21 0.91 10.17
CA ALA A 27 1.39 1.61 10.67
C ALA A 27 1.06 2.99 11.24
N ALA A 28 0.17 3.75 10.58
CA ALA A 28 -0.27 5.05 11.08
C ALA A 28 -1.15 4.94 12.34
N SER A 29 -1.91 3.85 12.49
CA SER A 29 -2.74 3.61 13.67
C SER A 29 -1.94 3.13 14.88
N GLU A 30 -0.84 2.40 14.64
CA GLU A 30 0.05 1.90 15.70
C GLU A 30 1.13 2.92 16.08
N ALA A 31 1.39 3.92 15.25
CA ALA A 31 2.36 4.96 15.54
C ALA A 31 1.84 5.93 16.62
N GLU A 32 2.67 6.18 17.65
CA GLU A 32 2.37 7.17 18.69
C GLU A 32 2.44 8.61 18.17
N GLU A 33 3.24 8.84 17.12
CA GLU A 33 3.43 10.11 16.44
C GLU A 33 3.23 9.96 14.93
N HIS A 34 3.13 11.08 14.20
CA HIS A 34 2.96 11.06 12.75
C HIS A 34 4.14 10.35 12.05
N LEU A 35 3.83 9.46 11.11
CA LEU A 35 4.83 8.83 10.26
C LEU A 35 5.61 9.89 9.48
N THR A 36 6.93 9.75 9.46
CA THR A 36 7.78 10.58 8.63
C THR A 36 7.60 10.21 7.14
N PRO A 37 7.86 11.14 6.21
CA PRO A 37 7.80 10.84 4.77
C PRO A 37 8.65 9.61 4.38
N GLN A 38 9.80 9.46 5.04
CA GLN A 38 10.71 8.34 4.78
C GLN A 38 10.12 6.99 5.21
N GLN A 39 9.38 6.95 6.33
CA GLN A 39 8.67 5.74 6.76
C GLN A 39 7.50 5.42 5.82
N ILE A 40 6.79 6.43 5.34
CA ILE A 40 5.70 6.27 4.36
C ILE A 40 6.26 5.70 3.05
N ASP A 41 7.37 6.23 2.55
CA ASP A 41 8.03 5.76 1.34
C ASP A 41 8.45 4.29 1.46
N GLU A 42 9.02 3.88 2.60
CA GLU A 42 9.37 2.48 2.86
C GLU A 42 8.14 1.56 2.88
N ILE A 43 7.03 1.97 3.51
CA ILE A 43 5.79 1.19 3.57
C ILE A 43 5.14 1.06 2.18
N LEU A 44 5.20 2.13 1.38
CA LEU A 44 4.67 2.15 0.02
C LEU A 44 5.63 1.56 -1.01
N GLY A 45 6.84 1.15 -0.61
CA GLY A 45 7.87 0.64 -1.51
C GLY A 45 8.41 1.68 -2.50
N VAL A 46 8.23 2.97 -2.21
CA VAL A 46 8.70 4.08 -3.04
C VAL A 46 10.19 4.27 -2.77
N THR A 47 11.02 3.43 -3.36
CA THR A 47 12.44 3.77 -3.50
C THR A 47 12.52 4.88 -4.53
N ARG A 48 12.98 6.07 -4.12
CA ARG A 48 13.22 7.18 -5.06
C ARG A 48 14.04 6.59 -6.22
N PRO A 49 13.54 6.60 -7.47
CA PRO A 49 14.35 6.16 -8.60
C PRO A 49 15.62 6.99 -8.56
N ALA A 50 16.79 6.33 -8.59
CA ALA A 50 18.06 7.04 -8.62
C ALA A 50 17.99 7.99 -9.83
N ASP A 51 17.92 9.28 -9.53
CA ASP A 51 17.79 10.37 -10.51
C ASP A 51 18.88 10.16 -11.57
N GLY A 52 18.46 9.95 -12.82
CA GLY A 52 19.33 9.73 -13.99
C GLY A 52 19.35 10.94 -14.89
#